data_AF-X0X8P4-F1
#
_entry.id   AF-X0X8P4-F1
#
_cell.length_a   1.000
_cell.length_b   1.000
_cell.length_c   1.000
_cell.angle_alpha   90.00
_cell.angle_beta   90.00
_cell.angle_gamma   90.00
#
_symmetry.space_group_name_H-M   'P 1'
#
loop_
_entity.id
_entity.type
_entity.pdbx_description
1 polymer ?
#
loop_
_entity_poly.entity_id
_entity_poly.type
_entity_poly.pdbx_seq_one_letter_code
_entity_poly.pdbx_strand_id
1 'polypeptide(L)'
;MTEKELDYLADKIADKIIKTLFDSGDLEITQFPPATDEEIMVAELARLMTLMSTYEDNEEYEKAAIIKRKIERLQTKYGKL
;
A
#
# COMPACT_ATOMS: atom_id res chain seq x y z
N MET A 1 7.09 -12.07 -16.87
CA MET A 1 5.77 -11.61 -16.41
C MET A 1 5.66 -10.14 -16.78
N THR A 2 4.59 -9.77 -17.47
CA THR A 2 4.27 -8.39 -17.85
C THR A 2 3.45 -7.72 -16.74
N GLU A 3 3.39 -6.38 -16.70
CA GLU A 3 2.55 -5.65 -15.72
C GLU A 3 1.10 -6.14 -15.72
N LYS A 4 0.53 -6.39 -16.90
CA LYS A 4 -0.83 -6.93 -17.02
C LYS A 4 -1.01 -8.30 -16.38
N GLU A 5 0.03 -9.14 -16.40
CA GLU A 5 0.01 -10.45 -15.75
C GLU A 5 0.16 -10.33 -14.22
N LEU A 6 0.89 -9.31 -13.75
CA LEU A 6 1.03 -8.98 -12.33
C LEU A 6 -0.28 -8.42 -11.76
N ASP A 7 -0.92 -7.49 -12.45
CA ASP A 7 -2.21 -6.92 -12.04
C ASP A 7 -3.29 -7.98 -11.99
N TYR A 8 -3.39 -8.81 -13.03
CA TYR A 8 -4.33 -9.93 -13.06
C TYR A 8 -4.11 -10.93 -11.92
N LEU A 9 -2.85 -11.17 -11.56
CA LEU A 9 -2.49 -12.03 -10.44
C LEU A 9 -2.88 -11.39 -9.10
N ALA A 10 -2.62 -10.09 -8.93
CA ALA A 10 -2.99 -9.35 -7.73
C ALA A 10 -4.50 -9.36 -7.50
N ASP A 11 -5.29 -9.09 -8.55
CA ASP A 11 -6.76 -9.15 -8.51
C ASP A 11 -7.26 -10.54 -8.11
N LYS A 12 -6.69 -11.60 -8.72
CA LYS A 12 -7.03 -12.99 -8.40
C LYS A 12 -6.72 -13.36 -6.95
N ILE A 13 -5.61 -12.86 -6.41
CA ILE A 13 -5.21 -13.12 -5.02
C ILE A 13 -6.16 -12.39 -4.07
N ALA A 14 -6.47 -11.12 -4.32
CA ALA A 14 -7.40 -10.33 -3.52
C ALA A 14 -8.79 -10.98 -3.47
N ASP A 15 -9.33 -11.35 -4.63
CA ASP A 15 -10.62 -12.04 -4.76
C ASP A 15 -10.64 -13.36 -3.98
N LYS A 16 -9.55 -14.13 -4.05
CA LYS A 16 -9.48 -15.43 -3.39
C LYS A 16 -9.37 -15.30 -1.88
N ILE A 17 -8.62 -14.31 -1.38
CA ILE A 17 -8.53 -14.00 0.04
C ILE A 17 -9.92 -13.62 0.57
N ILE A 18 -10.60 -12.68 -0.09
CA ILE A 18 -11.95 -12.23 0.28
C ILE A 18 -12.90 -13.43 0.30
N LYS A 19 -13.02 -14.19 -0.78
CA LYS A 19 -13.92 -15.36 -0.83
C LYS A 19 -13.62 -16.38 0.26
N THR A 20 -12.34 -16.69 0.49
CA THR A 20 -11.96 -17.65 1.53
C THR A 20 -12.33 -17.16 2.93
N LEU A 21 -12.20 -15.85 3.19
CA LEU A 21 -12.59 -15.25 4.47
C LEU A 21 -14.12 -15.24 4.65
N PHE A 22 -14.88 -14.85 3.62
CA PHE A 22 -16.34 -14.72 3.69
C PHE A 22 -17.10 -16.05 3.61
N ASP A 23 -16.60 -17.04 2.85
CA ASP A 23 -17.25 -18.36 2.70
C ASP A 23 -17.02 -19.28 3.92
N SER A 24 -16.11 -18.91 4.83
CA SER A 24 -15.78 -19.72 6.01
C SER A 24 -16.90 -19.80 7.06
N GLY A 25 -17.99 -19.05 6.91
CA GLY A 25 -19.23 -19.17 7.72
C GLY A 25 -19.12 -18.75 9.19
N ASP A 26 -17.92 -18.72 9.76
CA ASP A 26 -17.62 -18.36 11.16
C ASP A 26 -17.01 -16.96 11.31
N LEU A 27 -16.87 -16.20 10.23
CA LEU A 27 -16.27 -14.87 10.29
C LEU A 27 -17.31 -13.81 10.68
N GLU A 28 -17.62 -13.74 11.97
CA GLU A 28 -18.08 -12.49 12.57
C GLU A 28 -16.92 -11.48 12.48
N ILE A 29 -16.84 -10.69 11.40
CA ILE A 29 -15.97 -9.51 11.34
C ILE A 29 -16.57 -8.45 12.28
N THR A 30 -16.47 -8.68 13.58
CA THR A 30 -16.93 -7.73 14.59
C THR A 30 -15.89 -6.64 14.81
N GLN A 31 -14.60 -6.93 14.59
CA GLN A 31 -13.48 -5.99 14.61
C GLN A 31 -12.32 -6.53 13.76
N PHE A 32 -11.83 -5.72 12.81
CA PHE A 32 -10.46 -5.93 12.32
C PHE A 32 -9.50 -5.67 13.49
N PRO A 33 -8.51 -6.53 13.75
CA PRO A 33 -7.47 -6.18 14.70
C PRO A 33 -6.85 -4.84 14.28
N PRO A 34 -6.54 -3.93 15.22
CA PRO A 34 -5.91 -2.67 14.88
C PRO A 34 -4.61 -2.97 14.12
N ALA A 35 -4.44 -2.32 12.97
CA ALA A 35 -3.23 -2.49 12.17
C ALA A 35 -2.00 -2.18 13.03
N THR A 36 -0.98 -3.01 12.89
CA THR A 36 0.31 -2.77 13.54
C THR A 36 0.94 -1.49 13.01
N ASP A 37 1.83 -0.88 13.81
CA ASP A 37 2.57 0.30 13.37
C ASP A 37 3.36 0.06 12.08
N GLU A 38 3.83 -1.18 11.86
CA GLU A 38 4.53 -1.58 10.65
C GLU A 38 3.59 -1.63 9.44
N GLU A 39 2.40 -2.22 9.57
CA GLU A 39 1.39 -2.25 8.50
C GLU A 39 0.90 -0.85 8.14
N ILE A 40 0.67 0.01 9.14
CA ILE A 40 0.30 1.42 8.92
C ILE A 40 1.42 2.15 8.18
N MET A 41 2.67 1.89 8.53
CA MET A 41 3.83 2.50 7.88
C MET A 41 3.97 2.04 6.42
N VAL A 42 3.83 0.75 6.15
CA VAL A 42 3.89 0.19 4.79
C VAL A 42 2.77 0.79 3.93
N ALA A 43 1.56 0.92 4.49
CA ALA A 43 0.43 1.55 3.80
C ALA A 43 0.71 3.03 3.49
N GLU A 44 1.29 3.80 4.42
CA GLU A 44 1.61 5.21 4.18
C GLU A 44 2.76 5.38 3.18
N LEU A 45 3.77 4.48 3.19
CA LEU A 45 4.82 4.47 2.16
C LEU A 45 4.22 4.23 0.77
N ALA A 46 3.36 3.22 0.63
CA ALA A 46 2.68 2.93 -0.63
C ALA A 46 1.87 4.15 -1.11
N ARG A 47 1.09 4.78 -0.21
CA ARG A 47 0.31 5.98 -0.51
C ARG A 47 1.19 7.14 -0.99
N LEU A 48 2.32 7.39 -0.33
CA LEU A 48 3.26 8.45 -0.71
C LEU A 48 3.96 8.15 -2.04
N MET A 49 4.33 6.89 -2.30
CA MET A 49 4.92 6.48 -3.58
C MET A 49 3.94 6.68 -4.74
N THR A 50 2.68 6.25 -4.58
CA THR A 50 1.63 6.49 -5.58
C THR A 50 1.42 7.98 -5.83
N LEU A 51 1.33 8.78 -4.76
CA LEU A 51 1.14 10.23 -4.89
C LEU A 51 2.33 10.92 -5.58
N MET A 52 3.56 10.47 -5.31
CA MET A 52 4.76 10.96 -5.98
C MET A 52 4.72 10.64 -7.47
N SER A 53 4.39 9.39 -7.84
CA SER A 53 4.24 8.98 -9.24
C SER A 53 3.20 9.83 -9.96
N THR A 54 2.04 10.07 -9.36
CA THR A 54 1.00 10.94 -9.93
C THR A 54 1.50 12.36 -10.19
N TYR A 55 2.31 12.93 -9.28
CA TYR A 55 2.90 14.24 -9.50
C TYR A 55 3.97 14.24 -10.58
N GLU A 56 4.75 13.16 -10.72
CA GLU A 56 5.73 13.01 -11.79
C GLU A 56 5.03 12.89 -13.16
N ASP A 57 3.95 12.11 -13.24
CA ASP A 57 3.13 11.94 -14.46
C ASP A 57 2.48 13.25 -14.91
N ASN A 58 2.11 14.12 -13.96
CA ASN A 58 1.55 15.45 -14.23
C ASN A 58 2.61 16.54 -14.43
N GLU A 59 3.90 16.20 -14.46
CA GLU A 59 5.02 17.15 -14.53
C GLU A 59 5.09 18.15 -13.35
N GLU A 60 4.45 17.83 -12.22
CA GLU A 60 4.41 18.63 -10.99
C GLU A 60 5.64 18.35 -10.09
N TYR A 61 6.85 18.51 -10.64
CA TYR A 61 8.09 18.05 -10.02
C TYR A 61 8.41 18.69 -8.65
N GLU A 62 7.98 19.92 -8.42
CA GLU A 62 8.13 20.55 -7.09
C GLU A 62 7.34 19.79 -6.02
N LYS A 63 6.13 19.33 -6.36
CA LYS A 63 5.29 18.53 -5.46
C LYS A 63 5.89 17.13 -5.29
N ALA A 64 6.35 16.49 -6.36
CA ALA A 64 7.04 15.21 -6.28
C ALA A 64 8.27 15.28 -5.35
N ALA A 65 9.09 16.34 -5.46
CA ALA A 65 10.24 16.56 -4.58
C ALA A 65 9.86 16.77 -3.10
N ILE A 66 8.70 17.37 -2.82
CA ILE A 66 8.17 17.45 -1.44
C ILE A 66 7.79 16.06 -0.93
N ILE A 67 7.10 15.25 -1.73
CA ILE A 67 6.70 13.90 -1.34
C ILE A 67 7.92 12.99 -1.15
N LYS A 68 8.91 13.05 -2.04
CA LYS A 68 10.18 12.31 -1.90
C LYS A 68 10.84 12.58 -0.55
N ARG A 69 10.93 13.84 -0.12
CA ARG A 69 11.47 14.21 1.21
C ARG A 69 10.66 13.64 2.37
N LYS A 70 9.35 13.48 2.22
CA LYS A 70 8.50 12.82 3.23
C LYS A 70 8.81 11.32 3.32
N ILE A 71 8.95 10.65 2.17
CA ILE A 71 9.33 9.23 2.09
C ILE A 71 10.68 9.00 2.77
N GLU A 72 11.70 9.81 2.45
CA GLU A 72 13.04 9.71 3.03
C GLU A 72 13.02 9.90 4.56
N ARG A 73 12.23 10.87 5.06
CA ARG A 73 12.07 11.08 6.50
C ARG A 73 11.40 9.89 7.19
N LEU A 74 10.38 9.31 6.56
CA LEU A 74 9.71 8.14 7.08
C LEU A 74 10.68 6.95 7.13
N GLN A 75 11.36 6.65 6.02
CA GLN A 75 12.37 5.60 5.95
C GLN A 75 13.51 5.80 6.95
N THR A 76 13.96 7.05 7.18
CA THR A 76 15.01 7.34 8.17
C THR A 76 14.54 7.11 9.60
N LYS A 77 13.27 7.47 9.90
CA LYS A 77 12.69 7.28 11.23
C LYS A 77 12.61 5.78 11.60
N TYR A 78 12.41 4.91 10.61
CA TYR A 78 12.14 3.49 10.85
C TYR A 78 13.27 2.53 10.40
N GLY A 79 14.17 2.95 9.51
CA GLY A 79 15.38 2.21 9.10
C GLY A 79 16.51 2.21 10.13
N LYS A 80 16.21 2.55 11.39
CA LYS A 80 17.11 2.43 12.55
C LYS A 80 16.73 1.25 13.47
N LEU A 81 15.95 0.29 12.97
CA LEU A 81 15.69 -1.01 13.59
C LEU A 81 16.36 -2.12 12.78
#